data_AF-A0A1I6R0B5-F1
#
_entry.id   AF-A0A1I6R0B5-F1
#
_cell.length_a   1.000
_cell.length_b   1.000
_cell.length_c   1.000
_cell.angle_alpha   90.00
_cell.angle_beta   90.00
_cell.angle_gamma   90.00
#
_symmetry.space_group_name_H-M   'P 1'
#
loop_
_entity.id
_entity.type
_entity.pdbx_description
1 polymer ?
#
loop_
_entity_poly.entity_id
_entity_poly.type
_entity_poly.pdbx_seq_one_letter_code
_entity_poly.pdbx_strand_id
1 'polypeptide(L)'
;MASASRRLLMKTYAAWIEADEAFRAAQRNLRGFFPGTQSHLSVQIGNRGSRVRQLYNARQRALEKLQLARRQALMEREARRGGARVHLLLVYAG
;
A
#
# COMPACT_ATOMS: atom_id res chain seq x y z
N MET A 1 16.75 -15.66 6.38
CA MET A 1 15.54 -15.74 5.53
C MET A 1 14.56 -14.64 5.94
N ALA A 2 14.22 -13.69 5.06
CA ALA A 2 13.19 -12.68 5.39
C ALA A 2 11.87 -13.39 5.73
N SER A 3 11.19 -13.01 6.83
CA SER A 3 9.92 -13.65 7.21
C SER A 3 8.89 -13.50 6.08
N ALA A 4 7.92 -14.43 6.00
CA ALA A 4 6.88 -14.41 4.97
C ALA A 4 6.15 -13.06 4.92
N SER A 5 5.88 -12.44 6.07
CA SER A 5 5.32 -11.08 6.13
C SER A 5 6.23 -9.99 5.58
N ARG A 6 7.56 -10.08 5.76
CA ARG A 6 8.48 -9.11 5.15
C ARG A 6 8.45 -9.20 3.63
N ARG A 7 8.40 -10.42 3.07
CA ARG A 7 8.26 -10.62 1.62
C ARG A 7 6.92 -10.10 1.09
N LEU A 8 5.83 -10.38 1.80
CA LEU A 8 4.49 -9.89 1.45
C LEU A 8 4.43 -8.36 1.49
N LEU A 9 5.03 -7.73 2.50
CA LEU A 9 5.11 -6.27 2.61
C LEU A 9 5.85 -5.66 1.40
N MET A 10 6.99 -6.23 1.02
CA MET A 10 7.75 -5.72 -0.14
C MET A 10 6.98 -5.91 -1.44
N LYS A 11 6.32 -7.06 -1.63
CA LYS A 11 5.50 -7.33 -2.83
C LYS A 11 4.33 -6.36 -2.95
N THR A 12 3.61 -6.11 -1.85
CA THR A 12 2.47 -5.18 -1.83
C THR A 12 2.91 -3.74 -1.98
N TYR A 13 4.09 -3.39 -1.48
CA TYR A 13 4.68 -2.06 -1.67
C TYR A 13 5.03 -1.80 -3.12
N ALA A 14 5.71 -2.74 -3.79
CA ALA A 14 6.03 -2.65 -5.22
C ALA A 14 4.77 -2.50 -6.08
N ALA A 15 3.75 -3.33 -5.82
CA ALA A 15 2.47 -3.26 -6.53
C ALA A 15 1.73 -1.92 -6.32
N TRP A 16 1.87 -1.31 -5.15
CA TRP A 16 1.30 0.02 -4.90
C TRP A 16 2.05 1.11 -5.67
N ILE A 17 3.38 1.07 -5.73
CA ILE A 17 4.18 2.01 -6.52
C ILE A 17 3.77 1.97 -7.99
N GLU A 18 3.70 0.77 -8.58
CA GLU A 18 3.31 0.59 -9.98
C GLU A 18 1.93 1.18 -10.26
N ALA A 19 0.96 0.94 -9.38
CA ALA A 19 -0.39 1.48 -9.52
C ALA A 19 -0.44 3.01 -9.33
N ASP A 20 0.37 3.58 -8.42
CA ASP A 20 0.48 5.01 -8.20
C ASP A 20 1.11 5.71 -9.41
N GLU A 21 2.16 5.14 -9.99
CA GLU A 21 2.81 5.66 -11.19
C GLU A 21 1.88 5.67 -12.40
N ALA A 22 1.16 4.57 -12.65
CA ALA A 22 0.18 4.48 -13.73
C ALA A 22 -0.92 5.53 -13.59
N PHE A 23 -1.42 5.75 -12.37
CA PHE A 23 -2.41 6.79 -12.10
C PHE A 23 -1.85 8.20 -12.32
N ARG A 24 -0.65 8.50 -11.83
CA ARG A 24 0.02 9.80 -12.04
C ARG A 24 0.28 10.07 -13.51
N ALA A 25 0.67 9.06 -14.28
CA ALA A 25 0.87 9.16 -15.72
C ALA A 25 -0.44 9.55 -16.43
N ALA A 26 -1.55 8.88 -16.10
CA ALA A 26 -2.86 9.23 -16.64
C ALA A 26 -3.29 10.66 -16.27
N GLN A 27 -3.01 11.12 -15.04
CA GLN A 27 -3.28 12.50 -14.63
C GLN A 27 -2.42 13.53 -15.37
N ARG A 28 -1.15 13.22 -15.66
CA ARG A 28 -0.29 14.10 -16.46
C ARG A 28 -0.83 14.25 -17.88
N ASN A 29 -1.26 13.15 -18.51
CA ASN A 29 -1.86 13.19 -19.84
C ASN A 29 -3.13 14.05 -19.85
N LEU A 30 -4.03 13.87 -18.88
CA LEU A 30 -5.24 14.71 -18.77
C LEU A 30 -4.93 16.21 -18.63
N ARG A 31 -3.91 16.56 -17.84
CA ARG A 31 -3.48 17.97 -17.70
C ARG A 31 -2.99 18.58 -19.02
N GLY A 32 -2.41 17.78 -19.92
CA GLY A 32 -2.00 18.23 -21.24
C GLY A 32 -3.17 18.57 -22.16
N PHE A 33 -4.30 17.88 -22.02
CA PHE A 33 -5.51 18.14 -22.81
C PHE A 33 -6.38 19.26 -22.25
N PHE A 34 -6.31 19.52 -20.93
CA PHE A 34 -7.14 20.51 -20.26
C PHE A 34 -6.29 21.47 -19.39
N PRO A 35 -5.49 22.35 -20.02
CA PRO A 35 -4.72 23.35 -19.29
C PRO A 35 -5.68 24.34 -18.60
N GLY A 36 -5.56 24.49 -17.28
CA GLY A 36 -6.33 25.48 -16.50
C GLY A 36 -7.55 24.95 -15.74
N THR A 37 -7.98 23.70 -15.94
CA THR A 37 -9.11 23.11 -15.19
C THR A 37 -8.63 22.52 -13.86
N GLN A 38 -8.14 23.37 -12.94
CA GLN A 38 -7.55 22.92 -11.68
C GLN A 38 -8.55 22.48 -10.60
N SER A 39 -9.85 22.77 -10.71
CA SER A 39 -10.69 22.86 -9.51
C SER A 39 -11.55 21.64 -9.17
N HIS A 40 -11.97 20.80 -10.12
CA HIS A 40 -12.92 19.74 -9.79
C HIS A 40 -12.22 18.42 -9.44
N LEU A 41 -12.37 17.97 -8.19
CA LEU A 41 -11.94 16.64 -7.68
C LEU A 41 -12.36 15.48 -8.61
N SER A 42 -13.49 15.61 -9.31
CA SER A 42 -13.96 14.65 -10.31
C SER A 42 -13.02 14.51 -11.51
N VAL A 43 -12.36 15.59 -11.94
CA VAL A 43 -11.37 15.58 -13.03
C VAL A 43 -10.07 14.89 -12.58
N GLN A 44 -9.68 15.09 -11.32
CA GLN A 44 -8.46 14.48 -10.77
C GLN A 44 -8.59 12.98 -10.51
N ILE A 45 -9.74 12.53 -10.02
CA ILE A 45 -10.03 11.11 -9.76
C ILE A 45 -10.56 10.40 -11.03
N GLY A 46 -11.08 11.15 -11.98
CA GLY A 46 -11.79 10.66 -13.15
C GLY A 46 -13.27 10.39 -12.87
N ASN A 47 -14.09 10.57 -13.89
CA ASN A 47 -15.52 10.22 -13.88
C ASN A 47 -15.72 8.70 -13.79
N ARG A 48 -16.88 8.27 -13.29
CA ARG A 48 -17.25 6.85 -13.22
C ARG A 48 -17.12 6.20 -14.61
N GLY A 49 -16.51 5.03 -14.68
CA GLY A 49 -16.27 4.32 -15.95
C GLY A 49 -15.02 4.77 -16.72
N SER A 50 -14.47 5.96 -16.45
CA SER A 50 -13.25 6.43 -17.12
C SER A 50 -12.03 5.58 -16.77
N ARG A 51 -11.06 5.54 -17.69
CA ARG A 51 -9.78 4.85 -17.45
C ARG A 51 -9.04 5.42 -16.23
N VAL A 52 -9.09 6.73 -16.02
CA VAL A 52 -8.47 7.40 -14.86
C VAL A 52 -9.12 6.95 -13.55
N ARG A 53 -10.46 6.79 -13.52
CA ARG A 53 -11.17 6.24 -12.36
C ARG A 53 -10.81 4.78 -12.09
N GLN A 54 -10.61 3.98 -13.13
CA GLN A 54 -10.15 2.59 -12.98
C GLN A 54 -8.75 2.54 -12.35
N LEU A 55 -7.83 3.39 -12.82
CA LEU A 55 -6.47 3.49 -12.28
C LEU A 55 -6.47 3.99 -10.83
N TYR A 56 -7.31 4.98 -10.51
CA TYR A 56 -7.52 5.43 -9.13
C TYR A 56 -7.99 4.29 -8.22
N ASN A 57 -9.00 3.53 -8.66
CA ASN A 57 -9.51 2.40 -7.90
C ASN A 57 -8.45 1.30 -7.73
N ALA A 58 -7.65 1.03 -8.77
CA ALA A 58 -6.55 0.05 -8.72
C ALA A 58 -5.48 0.46 -7.71
N ARG A 59 -5.05 1.73 -7.75
CA ARG A 59 -4.16 2.34 -6.75
C ARG A 59 -4.72 2.17 -5.34
N GLN A 60 -6.02 2.42 -5.15
CA GLN A 60 -6.61 2.37 -3.83
C GLN A 60 -6.68 0.95 -3.26
N ARG A 61 -7.06 -0.03 -4.10
CA ARG A 61 -6.99 -1.45 -3.73
C ARG A 61 -5.56 -1.89 -3.40
N ALA A 62 -4.56 -1.39 -4.12
CA ALA A 62 -3.16 -1.70 -3.83
C ALA A 62 -2.72 -1.10 -2.48
N LEU A 63 -3.15 0.11 -2.16
CA LEU A 63 -2.89 0.75 -0.87
C LEU A 63 -3.52 -0.04 0.30
N GLU A 64 -4.77 -0.47 0.16
CA GLU A 64 -5.45 -1.30 1.16
C GLU A 64 -4.68 -2.60 1.44
N LYS A 65 -4.21 -3.29 0.39
CA LYS A 65 -3.38 -4.50 0.51
C LYS A 65 -2.05 -4.22 1.21
N LEU A 66 -1.40 -3.11 0.90
CA LEU A 66 -0.16 -2.69 1.56
C LEU A 66 -0.40 -2.43 3.06
N GLN A 67 -1.48 -1.73 3.41
CA GLN A 67 -1.85 -1.48 4.81
C GLN A 67 -2.15 -2.77 5.57
N LEU A 68 -2.79 -3.75 4.93
CA LEU A 68 -3.03 -5.06 5.52
C LEU A 68 -1.71 -5.81 5.77
N ALA A 69 -0.82 -5.87 4.77
CA ALA A 69 0.49 -6.51 4.90
C ALA A 69 1.34 -5.85 5.98
N ARG A 70 1.29 -4.52 6.10
CA ARG A 70 1.97 -3.77 7.18
C ARG A 70 1.45 -4.18 8.56
N ARG A 71 0.12 -4.27 8.73
CA ARG A 71 -0.49 -4.72 9.99
C ARG A 71 -0.04 -6.14 10.37
N GLN A 72 -0.04 -7.06 9.41
CA GLN A 72 0.44 -8.44 9.64
C GLN A 72 1.92 -8.48 10.06
N ALA A 73 2.78 -7.71 9.40
CA ALA A 73 4.20 -7.63 9.75
C ALA A 73 4.44 -7.06 11.16
N LEU A 74 3.60 -6.11 11.61
CA LEU A 74 3.66 -5.56 12.96
C LEU A 74 3.23 -6.60 14.00
N MET A 75 2.09 -7.28 13.77
CA MET A 75 1.60 -8.35 14.65
C MET A 75 2.62 -9.48 14.81
N GLU A 76 3.25 -9.92 13.71
CA GLU A 76 4.33 -10.94 13.78
C GLU A 76 5.53 -10.47 14.61
N ARG A 77 5.87 -9.17 14.54
CA ARG A 77 7.00 -8.61 15.30
C ARG A 77 6.68 -8.56 16.79
N GLU A 78 5.44 -8.22 17.14
CA GLU A 78 4.94 -8.19 18.52
C GLU A 78 4.88 -9.60 19.11
N ALA A 79 4.33 -10.57 18.37
CA ALA A 79 4.29 -11.97 18.80
C ALA A 79 5.70 -12.54 19.06
N ARG A 80 6.67 -12.22 18.18
CA ARG A 80 8.08 -12.59 18.39
C ARG A 80 8.69 -11.97 19.64
N ARG A 81 8.39 -10.69 19.91
CA ARG A 81 8.85 -10.02 21.13
C ARG A 81 8.23 -10.62 22.39
N GLY A 82 6.94 -10.95 22.35
CA GLY A 82 6.24 -11.62 23.45
C GLY A 82 6.82 -12.99 23.75
N GLY A 83 6.98 -13.84 22.72
CA GLY A 83 7.56 -15.17 22.87
C GLY A 83 9.02 -15.16 23.37
N ALA A 84 9.85 -14.25 22.86
CA ALA A 84 11.22 -14.08 23.35
C ALA A 84 11.27 -13.64 24.83
N ARG A 85 10.34 -12.78 25.26
CA ARG A 85 10.26 -12.32 26.65
C ARG A 85 9.83 -13.45 27.60
N VAL A 86 8.88 -14.28 27.21
CA VAL A 86 8.47 -15.47 27.98
C VAL A 86 9.62 -16.47 28.09
N HIS A 87 10.32 -16.73 26.99
CA HIS A 87 11.45 -17.66 26.98
C HIS A 87 12.63 -17.16 27.83
N LEU A 88 12.88 -15.85 27.86
CA LEU A 88 13.91 -15.27 28.73
C LEU A 88 13.55 -15.48 30.21
N LEU A 89 12.30 -15.21 30.61
CA LEU A 89 11.85 -15.40 32.00
C LEU A 89 11.93 -16.87 32.46
N LEU A 90 11.64 -17.83 31.57
CA LEU A 90 11.77 -19.26 31.85
C LEU A 90 13.23 -19.71 32.03
N VAL A 91 14.18 -19.12 31.32
CA VAL A 91 15.61 -19.48 31.38
C VAL A 91 16.29 -18.95 32.66
N TYR A 92 15.78 -17.87 33.26
CA TYR A 92 16.33 -17.30 34.50
C TYR A 92 15.62 -17.79 35.78
N ALA A 93 14.61 -18.66 35.66
CA ALA A 93 13.84 -19.19 36.78
C ALA A 93 14.18 -20.65 37.13
N GLY A 94 15.27 -21.20 36.59
CA GLY A 94 15.76 -22.56 36.83
C GLY A 94 17.12 -22.58 37.48
#